data_AF-A0A7W7GYD5-F1
#
_entry.id   AF-A0A7W7GYD5-F1
#
_cell.length_a   1.000
_cell.length_b   1.000
_cell.length_c   1.000
_cell.angle_alpha   90.00
_cell.angle_beta   90.00
_cell.angle_gamma   90.00
#
_symmetry.space_group_name_H-M   'P 1'
#
loop_
_entity.id
_entity.type
_entity.pdbx_description
1 polymer ?
#
loop_
_entity_poly.entity_id
_entity_poly.type
_entity_poly.pdbx_seq_one_letter_code
_entity_poly.pdbx_strand_id
1 'polypeptide(L)'
;MTVARHAIRTAAFAAAYLLAFWAGGYLFLSALPIAALWLLAQTPSGRRRFDLIALATTTAVAATLNGAGPLLSLAVAAAGTLPALLFAVLTERWAPGWWQGHGDRFRSLRHRLSRVAAAAALSAAAAGLLQAVLLPDTPWYAAPLTTLRDTAAILLVTLAARALRRSRAPRTPGLTLVR
;
A
#
# COMPACT_ATOMS: atom_id res chain seq x y z
N MET A 1 7.03 -20.58 1.97
CA MET A 1 6.04 -20.23 0.92
C MET A 1 6.64 -20.66 -0.42
N THR A 2 5.92 -21.38 -1.28
CA THR A 2 6.47 -21.80 -2.58
C THR A 2 6.64 -20.61 -3.52
N VAL A 3 7.60 -20.71 -4.45
CA VAL A 3 7.86 -19.65 -5.45
C VAL A 3 6.61 -19.36 -6.28
N ALA A 4 5.90 -20.40 -6.71
CA ALA A 4 4.64 -20.27 -7.47
C ALA A 4 3.57 -19.46 -6.71
N ARG A 5 3.38 -19.72 -5.41
CA ARG A 5 2.39 -18.99 -4.59
C ARG A 5 2.77 -17.52 -4.40
N HIS A 6 4.06 -17.21 -4.34
CA HIS A 6 4.53 -15.82 -4.30
C HIS A 6 4.25 -15.12 -5.63
N ALA A 7 4.64 -15.74 -6.75
CA ALA A 7 4.41 -15.20 -8.08
C ALA A 7 2.91 -14.92 -8.34
N ILE A 8 2.02 -15.85 -8.00
CA ILE A 8 0.57 -15.66 -8.13
C ILE A 8 0.06 -14.48 -7.31
N ARG A 9 0.55 -14.32 -6.06
CA ARG A 9 0.15 -13.17 -5.21
C ARG A 9 0.66 -11.85 -5.79
N THR A 10 1.91 -11.82 -6.24
CA THR A 10 2.51 -10.64 -6.88
C THR A 10 1.75 -10.28 -8.16
N ALA A 11 1.41 -11.26 -9.00
CA ALA A 11 0.61 -11.04 -10.20
C ALA A 11 -0.79 -10.51 -9.89
N ALA A 12 -1.47 -11.04 -8.86
CA ALA A 12 -2.77 -10.55 -8.44
C ALA A 12 -2.71 -9.09 -7.95
N PHE A 13 -1.67 -8.71 -7.20
CA PHE A 13 -1.47 -7.32 -6.79
C PHE A 13 -1.13 -6.41 -7.97
N ALA A 14 -0.28 -6.87 -8.90
CA ALA A 14 0.04 -6.11 -10.10
C ALA A 14 -1.20 -5.86 -10.95
N ALA A 15 -2.06 -6.86 -11.15
CA ALA A 15 -3.33 -6.71 -11.86
C ALA A 15 -4.26 -5.72 -11.16
N ALA A 16 -4.44 -5.83 -9.84
CA ALA A 16 -5.25 -4.89 -9.06
C ALA A 16 -4.69 -3.46 -9.13
N TYR A 17 -3.36 -3.30 -9.07
CA TYR A 17 -2.68 -2.02 -9.18
C TYR A 17 -2.88 -1.39 -10.56
N LEU A 18 -2.71 -2.16 -11.65
CA LEU A 18 -2.93 -1.70 -13.02
C LEU A 18 -4.38 -1.26 -13.23
N LEU A 19 -5.36 -2.02 -12.72
CA LEU A 19 -6.77 -1.63 -12.77
C LEU A 19 -7.01 -0.30 -12.07
N ALA A 20 -6.47 -0.09 -10.88
CA ALA A 20 -6.62 1.19 -10.19
C ALA A 20 -5.85 2.33 -10.88
N PHE A 21 -4.68 2.04 -11.46
CA PHE A 21 -3.88 3.02 -12.19
C PHE A 21 -4.63 3.54 -13.41
N TRP A 22 -5.23 2.65 -14.21
CA TRP A 22 -6.06 3.04 -15.36
C TRP A 22 -7.40 3.66 -14.96
N ALA A 23 -8.04 3.12 -13.92
CA ALA A 23 -9.30 3.66 -13.44
C ALA A 23 -9.15 5.04 -12.77
N GLY A 24 -7.95 5.41 -12.34
CA GLY A 24 -7.70 6.65 -11.61
C GLY A 24 -8.06 7.93 -12.37
N GLY A 25 -7.94 7.90 -13.71
CA GLY A 25 -8.38 9.00 -14.57
C GLY A 25 -9.90 9.17 -14.62
N TYR A 26 -10.67 8.11 -14.37
CA TYR A 26 -12.14 8.09 -14.50
C TYR A 26 -12.88 8.17 -13.16
N LEU A 27 -12.32 7.54 -12.11
CA LEU A 27 -13.00 7.34 -10.83
C LEU A 27 -12.40 8.20 -9.71
N PHE A 28 -11.45 9.07 -10.01
CA PHE A 28 -10.67 9.79 -9.00
C PHE A 28 -10.08 8.82 -7.95
N LEU A 29 -9.70 7.62 -8.37
CA LEU A 29 -9.11 6.59 -7.50
C LEU A 29 -7.59 6.57 -7.65
N SER A 30 -6.88 6.75 -6.54
CA SER A 30 -5.42 6.59 -6.54
C SER A 30 -5.06 5.10 -6.54
N ALA A 31 -4.00 4.73 -7.26
CA ALA A 31 -3.42 3.38 -7.20
C ALA A 31 -2.55 3.17 -5.94
N LEU A 32 -2.23 4.24 -5.22
CA LEU A 32 -1.38 4.24 -4.02
C LEU A 32 -1.88 3.29 -2.91
N PRO A 33 -3.17 3.22 -2.56
CA PRO A 33 -3.67 2.30 -1.53
C PRO A 33 -3.38 0.84 -1.86
N ILE A 34 -3.45 0.46 -3.14
CA ILE A 34 -3.16 -0.91 -3.59
C ILE A 34 -1.67 -1.18 -3.53
N ALA A 35 -0.83 -0.25 -3.98
CA ALA A 35 0.63 -0.36 -3.86
C ALA A 35 1.08 -0.49 -2.39
N ALA A 36 0.54 0.36 -1.53
CA ALA A 36 0.80 0.33 -0.09
C ALA A 36 0.37 -1.00 0.54
N LEU A 37 -0.83 -1.49 0.18
CA LEU A 37 -1.32 -2.79 0.62
C LEU A 37 -0.45 -3.94 0.10
N TRP A 38 -0.04 -3.92 -1.16
CA TRP A 38 0.84 -4.92 -1.77
C TRP A 38 2.13 -5.06 -0.95
N LEU A 39 2.85 -3.95 -0.75
CA LEU A 39 4.14 -3.95 -0.04
C LEU A 39 4.00 -4.31 1.45
N LEU A 40 2.88 -3.98 2.09
CA LEU A 40 2.58 -4.40 3.46
C LEU A 40 2.19 -5.88 3.53
N ALA A 41 1.45 -6.38 2.53
CA ALA A 41 0.93 -7.74 2.50
C ALA A 41 2.02 -8.79 2.24
N GLN A 42 3.10 -8.40 1.56
CA GLN A 42 4.19 -9.29 1.20
C GLN A 42 5.39 -9.24 2.13
N THR A 43 5.41 -8.35 3.14
CA THR A 43 6.45 -8.32 4.18
C THR A 43 6.85 -9.69 4.73
N PRO A 44 5.92 -10.62 5.06
CA PRO A 44 6.29 -11.91 5.65
C PRO A 44 7.14 -12.82 4.75
N SER A 45 7.21 -12.54 3.44
CA SER A 45 7.96 -13.35 2.48
C SER A 45 9.48 -13.14 2.56
N GLY A 46 9.95 -12.07 3.23
CA GLY A 46 11.36 -11.65 3.23
C GLY A 46 11.88 -11.14 1.88
N ARG A 47 11.01 -11.07 0.85
CA ARG A 47 11.36 -10.78 -0.54
C ARG A 47 10.94 -9.39 -1.00
N ARG A 48 10.83 -8.43 -0.08
CA ARG A 48 10.33 -7.06 -0.36
C ARG A 48 11.03 -6.39 -1.54
N ARG A 49 12.32 -6.64 -1.75
CA ARG A 49 13.07 -6.08 -2.90
C ARG A 49 12.46 -6.48 -4.24
N PHE A 50 12.01 -7.73 -4.38
CA PHE A 50 11.36 -8.21 -5.60
C PHE A 50 9.97 -7.60 -5.79
N ASP A 51 9.20 -7.44 -4.72
CA ASP A 51 7.89 -6.76 -4.79
C ASP A 51 8.05 -5.27 -5.15
N LEU A 52 9.09 -4.62 -4.65
CA LEU A 52 9.42 -3.24 -5.01
C LEU A 52 9.80 -3.11 -6.47
N ILE A 53 10.68 -3.99 -6.96
CA ILE A 53 11.05 -4.03 -8.38
C ILE A 53 9.79 -4.29 -9.23
N ALA A 54 8.98 -5.29 -8.88
CA ALA A 54 7.76 -5.62 -9.60
C ALA A 54 6.77 -4.44 -9.62
N LEU A 55 6.56 -3.76 -8.50
CA LEU A 55 5.72 -2.56 -8.45
C LEU A 55 6.30 -1.45 -9.33
N ALA A 56 7.59 -1.14 -9.20
CA ALA A 56 8.25 -0.10 -10.00
C ALA A 56 8.17 -0.39 -11.50
N THR A 57 8.45 -1.63 -11.92
CA THR A 57 8.33 -2.05 -13.31
C THR A 57 6.88 -1.96 -13.79
N THR A 58 5.92 -2.39 -12.98
CA THR A 58 4.48 -2.32 -13.33
C THR A 58 4.06 -0.86 -13.52
N THR A 59 4.45 0.03 -12.62
CA THR A 59 4.14 1.47 -12.72
C THR A 59 4.83 2.12 -13.93
N ALA A 60 6.10 1.80 -14.19
CA ALA A 60 6.83 2.34 -15.34
C ALA A 60 6.19 1.89 -16.66
N VAL A 61 5.88 0.60 -16.81
CA VAL A 61 5.20 0.06 -17.99
C VAL A 61 3.84 0.72 -18.17
N ALA A 62 3.05 0.83 -17.10
CA ALA A 62 1.75 1.50 -17.16
C ALA A 62 1.87 2.96 -17.62
N ALA A 63 2.84 3.70 -17.10
CA ALA A 63 3.09 5.08 -17.52
C ALA A 63 3.50 5.17 -18.99
N THR A 64 4.40 4.30 -19.46
CA THR A 64 4.81 4.24 -20.87
C THR A 64 3.64 3.91 -21.80
N LEU A 65 2.77 2.98 -21.41
CA LEU A 65 1.54 2.68 -22.16
C LEU A 65 0.56 3.87 -22.22
N ASN A 66 0.66 4.81 -21.27
CA ASN A 66 -0.10 6.07 -21.28
C ASN A 66 0.66 7.22 -21.98
N GLY A 67 1.70 6.90 -22.76
CA GLY A 67 2.42 7.88 -23.57
C GLY A 67 3.56 8.61 -22.85
N ALA A 68 3.90 8.24 -21.61
CA ALA A 68 5.04 8.83 -20.92
C ALA A 68 6.37 8.39 -21.57
N GLY A 69 7.25 9.36 -21.84
CA GLY A 69 8.64 9.09 -22.22
C GLY A 69 9.42 8.34 -21.12
N PRO A 70 10.60 7.78 -21.41
CA PRO A 70 11.31 6.87 -20.51
C PRO A 70 11.74 7.51 -19.18
N LEU A 71 12.14 8.79 -19.20
CA LEU A 71 12.48 9.51 -17.97
C LEU A 71 11.25 9.75 -17.10
N LEU A 72 10.13 10.16 -17.72
CA LEU A 72 8.88 10.40 -17.02
C LEU A 72 8.30 9.10 -16.45
N SER A 73 8.37 7.98 -17.19
CA SER A 73 7.88 6.69 -16.69
C SER A 73 8.66 6.20 -15.48
N LEU A 74 9.97 6.40 -15.44
CA LEU A 74 10.80 6.14 -14.25
C LEU A 74 10.43 7.06 -13.09
N ALA A 75 10.18 8.34 -13.36
CA ALA A 75 9.79 9.30 -12.33
C ALA A 75 8.40 8.97 -11.74
N VAL A 76 7.44 8.57 -12.58
CA VAL A 76 6.11 8.07 -12.15
C VAL A 76 6.26 6.77 -11.35
N ALA A 77 7.15 5.87 -11.75
CA ALA A 77 7.46 4.67 -10.99
C ALA A 77 8.00 4.98 -9.59
N ALA A 78 8.92 5.93 -9.46
CA ALA A 78 9.41 6.40 -8.17
C ALA A 78 8.27 7.03 -7.33
N ALA A 79 7.45 7.89 -7.94
CA ALA A 79 6.32 8.54 -7.27
C ALA A 79 5.23 7.55 -6.81
N GLY A 80 5.03 6.43 -7.51
CA GLY A 80 4.11 5.37 -7.08
C GLY A 80 4.68 4.43 -6.02
N THR A 81 5.99 4.17 -6.06
CA THR A 81 6.64 3.13 -5.23
C THR A 81 7.14 3.65 -3.90
N LEU A 82 7.79 4.82 -3.87
CA LEU A 82 8.41 5.35 -2.66
C LEU A 82 7.39 5.62 -1.55
N PRO A 83 6.23 6.24 -1.82
CA PRO A 83 5.24 6.47 -0.76
C PRO A 83 4.61 5.17 -0.26
N ALA A 84 4.39 4.20 -1.14
CA ALA A 84 3.89 2.87 -0.77
C ALA A 84 4.89 2.13 0.13
N LEU A 85 6.19 2.21 -0.20
CA LEU A 85 7.28 1.66 0.62
C LEU A 85 7.34 2.36 1.98
N LEU A 86 7.24 3.69 1.99
CA LEU A 86 7.21 4.50 3.21
C LEU A 86 6.08 4.02 4.14
N PHE A 87 4.86 3.87 3.62
CA PHE A 87 3.74 3.36 4.41
C PHE A 87 4.05 1.99 5.04
N ALA A 88 4.57 1.07 4.22
CA ALA A 88 4.80 -0.30 4.65
C ALA A 88 5.92 -0.38 5.72
N VAL A 89 7.00 0.39 5.56
CA VAL A 89 8.10 0.51 6.53
C VAL A 89 7.64 1.19 7.82
N LEU A 90 6.91 2.30 7.74
CA LEU A 90 6.40 3.00 8.93
C LEU A 90 5.41 2.13 9.69
N THR A 91 4.52 1.42 9.00
CA THR A 91 3.56 0.52 9.65
C THR A 91 4.27 -0.61 10.40
N GLU A 92 5.34 -1.18 9.83
CA GLU A 92 6.15 -2.20 10.51
C GLU A 92 6.87 -1.67 11.74
N ARG A 93 7.46 -0.48 11.64
CA ARG A 93 8.22 0.14 12.73
C ARG A 93 7.32 0.64 13.85
N TRP A 94 6.22 1.30 13.51
CA TRP A 94 5.36 1.99 14.47
C TRP A 94 4.27 1.09 15.02
N ALA A 95 3.75 0.14 14.23
CA ALA A 95 2.71 -0.79 14.64
C ALA A 95 3.17 -2.24 14.44
N PRO A 96 4.22 -2.69 15.16
CA PRO A 96 4.77 -4.03 15.00
C PRO A 96 3.69 -5.10 15.21
N GLY A 97 3.65 -6.07 14.30
CA GLY A 97 2.64 -7.12 14.32
C GLY A 97 1.21 -6.66 14.02
N TRP A 98 0.98 -5.40 13.62
CA TRP A 98 -0.31 -4.95 13.10
C TRP A 98 -0.78 -5.87 11.97
N TRP A 99 0.04 -6.00 10.93
CA TRP A 99 -0.30 -6.84 9.80
C TRP A 99 -0.19 -8.34 10.13
N GLN A 100 0.92 -8.77 10.73
CA GLN A 100 1.20 -10.19 10.93
C GLN A 100 0.40 -10.84 12.08
N GLY A 101 -0.11 -10.06 13.03
CA GLY A 101 -0.89 -10.55 14.18
C GLY A 101 -0.03 -11.00 15.38
N HIS A 102 1.29 -10.92 15.30
CA HIS A 102 2.20 -11.54 16.28
C HIS A 102 2.76 -10.58 17.34
N GLY A 103 2.60 -9.26 17.17
CA GLY A 103 3.58 -8.32 17.76
C GLY A 103 3.12 -7.39 18.88
N ASP A 104 1.83 -7.30 19.24
CA ASP A 104 1.46 -6.32 20.28
C ASP A 104 0.07 -6.56 20.87
N ARG A 105 -0.08 -7.57 21.73
CA ARG A 105 -1.36 -7.86 22.40
C ARG A 105 -1.69 -6.81 23.47
N PHE A 106 -0.65 -6.15 24.00
CA PHE A 106 -0.73 -5.29 25.18
C PHE A 106 -1.05 -3.83 24.86
N ARG A 107 -0.79 -3.36 23.63
CA ARG A 107 -1.20 -2.00 23.22
C ARG A 107 -2.68 -1.93 22.82
N SER A 108 -3.33 -0.87 23.27
CA SER A 108 -4.72 -0.57 22.89
C SER A 108 -4.89 -0.48 21.37
N LEU A 109 -6.06 -0.90 20.87
CA LEU A 109 -6.38 -0.84 19.45
C LEU A 109 -6.30 0.60 18.91
N ARG A 110 -6.75 1.58 19.70
CA ARG A 110 -6.73 3.01 19.35
C ARG A 110 -5.32 3.52 19.07
N HIS A 111 -4.34 3.17 19.90
CA HIS A 111 -2.94 3.57 19.69
C HIS A 111 -2.32 2.95 18.45
N ARG A 112 -2.71 1.72 18.10
CA ARG A 112 -2.23 1.08 16.87
C ARG A 112 -2.86 1.71 15.64
N LEU A 113 -4.15 2.00 15.68
CA LEU A 113 -4.86 2.69 14.62
C LEU A 113 -4.29 4.08 14.36
N SER A 114 -4.00 4.87 15.41
CA SER A 114 -3.42 6.20 15.22
C SER A 114 -2.05 6.16 14.54
N ARG A 115 -1.21 5.17 14.86
CA ARG A 115 0.09 4.99 14.19
C ARG A 115 -0.03 4.57 12.73
N VAL A 116 -0.99 3.71 12.41
CA VAL A 116 -1.29 3.33 11.02
C VAL A 116 -1.86 4.52 10.25
N ALA A 117 -2.72 5.32 10.89
CA ALA A 117 -3.25 6.56 10.31
C ALA A 117 -2.16 7.59 10.05
N ALA A 118 -1.22 7.77 10.98
CA ALA A 118 -0.06 8.64 10.79
C ALA A 118 0.83 8.14 9.64
N ALA A 119 1.09 6.83 9.55
CA ALA A 119 1.84 6.26 8.42
C ALA A 119 1.13 6.47 7.08
N ALA A 120 -0.21 6.33 7.04
CA ALA A 120 -1.01 6.59 5.85
C ALA A 120 -0.97 8.06 5.44
N ALA A 121 -1.10 8.98 6.40
CA ALA A 121 -1.04 10.42 6.14
C ALA A 121 0.33 10.84 5.61
N LEU A 122 1.43 10.33 6.18
CA LEU A 122 2.78 10.62 5.71
C LEU A 122 3.04 10.03 4.31
N SER A 123 2.52 8.84 4.04
CA SER A 123 2.59 8.24 2.71
C SER A 123 1.81 9.06 1.68
N ALA A 124 0.57 9.45 1.98
CA ALA A 124 -0.23 10.28 1.09
C ALA A 124 0.41 11.66 0.86
N ALA A 125 0.95 12.29 1.90
CA ALA A 125 1.66 13.56 1.78
C ALA A 125 2.92 13.42 0.90
N ALA A 126 3.72 12.37 1.08
CA ALA A 126 4.87 12.09 0.23
C ALA A 126 4.46 11.87 -1.24
N ALA A 127 3.35 11.16 -1.49
CA ALA A 127 2.82 11.00 -2.83
C ALA A 127 2.36 12.33 -3.44
N GLY A 128 1.65 13.17 -2.67
CA GLY A 128 1.24 14.50 -3.11
C GLY A 128 2.41 15.40 -3.47
N LEU A 129 3.48 15.39 -2.65
CA LEU A 129 4.71 16.14 -2.93
C LEU A 129 5.39 15.65 -4.22
N LEU A 130 5.54 14.34 -4.39
CA LEU A 130 6.15 13.79 -5.62
C LEU A 130 5.30 14.08 -6.85
N GLN A 131 3.98 14.03 -6.74
CA GLN A 131 3.06 14.41 -7.83
C GLN A 131 3.16 15.89 -8.17
N ALA A 132 3.26 16.79 -7.18
CA ALA A 132 3.44 18.22 -7.41
C ALA A 132 4.76 18.53 -8.15
N VAL A 133 5.82 17.75 -7.91
CA VAL A 133 7.08 17.86 -8.66
C VAL A 133 6.92 17.38 -10.11
N LEU A 134 6.12 16.34 -10.36
CA LEU A 134 5.89 15.80 -11.71
C LEU A 134 4.90 16.63 -12.53
N LEU A 135 3.94 17.28 -11.87
CA LEU A 135 2.82 18.00 -12.48
C LEU A 135 2.72 19.40 -11.84
N PRO A 136 3.60 20.36 -12.23
CA PRO A 136 3.68 21.66 -11.59
C PRO A 136 2.42 22.52 -11.79
N ASP A 137 1.64 22.27 -12.86
CA ASP A 137 0.42 23.02 -13.18
C ASP A 137 -0.80 22.58 -12.36
N THR A 138 -0.62 21.67 -11.39
CA THR A 138 -1.71 21.18 -10.54
C THR A 138 -2.22 22.32 -9.66
N PRO A 139 -3.54 22.60 -9.61
CA PRO A 139 -4.08 23.67 -8.78
C PRO A 139 -3.76 23.44 -7.30
N TRP A 140 -3.36 24.52 -6.59
CA TRP A 140 -2.89 24.47 -5.20
C TRP A 140 -3.88 23.81 -4.22
N TYR A 141 -5.19 23.92 -4.50
CA TYR A 141 -6.26 23.34 -3.68
C TYR A 141 -6.48 21.84 -3.95
N ALA A 142 -5.96 21.27 -5.04
CA ALA A 142 -6.10 19.85 -5.32
C ALA A 142 -5.19 19.00 -4.42
N ALA A 143 -4.02 19.52 -4.03
CA ALA A 143 -3.07 18.83 -3.16
C ALA A 143 -3.64 18.40 -1.79
N PRO A 144 -4.32 19.26 -1.00
CA PRO A 144 -4.89 18.83 0.27
C PRO A 144 -6.02 17.81 0.09
N LEU A 145 -6.87 17.96 -0.93
CA LEU A 145 -7.97 17.04 -1.20
C LEU A 145 -7.47 15.65 -1.62
N THR A 146 -6.49 15.57 -2.52
CA THR A 146 -5.90 14.30 -2.94
C THR A 146 -5.17 13.62 -1.78
N THR A 147 -4.48 14.39 -0.95
CA THR A 147 -3.80 13.87 0.24
C THR A 147 -4.79 13.28 1.26
N LEU A 148 -5.89 13.98 1.55
CA LEU A 148 -6.93 13.48 2.45
C LEU A 148 -7.59 12.22 1.90
N ARG A 149 -7.94 12.23 0.61
CA ARG A 149 -8.52 11.07 -0.09
C ARG A 149 -7.58 9.87 -0.01
N ASP A 150 -6.31 10.05 -0.35
CA ASP A 150 -5.34 8.96 -0.39
C ASP A 150 -5.03 8.43 1.01
N THR A 151 -5.00 9.31 2.02
CA THR A 151 -4.91 8.93 3.44
C THR A 151 -6.07 8.03 3.84
N ALA A 152 -7.30 8.46 3.55
CA ALA A 152 -8.51 7.71 3.85
C ALA A 152 -8.54 6.37 3.09
N ALA A 153 -8.17 6.38 1.81
CA ALA A 153 -8.18 5.20 0.97
C ALA A 153 -7.13 4.16 1.42
N ILE A 154 -5.90 4.58 1.76
CA ILE A 154 -4.89 3.69 2.36
C ILE A 154 -5.44 3.06 3.64
N LEU A 155 -6.03 3.87 4.53
CA LEU A 155 -6.59 3.37 5.80
C LEU A 155 -7.72 2.38 5.58
N LEU A 156 -8.71 2.73 4.75
CA LEU A 156 -9.88 1.88 4.49
C LEU A 156 -9.48 0.57 3.83
N VAL A 157 -8.63 0.62 2.79
CA VAL A 157 -8.16 -0.57 2.08
C VAL A 157 -7.37 -1.49 3.01
N THR A 158 -6.48 -0.93 3.84
CA THR A 158 -5.66 -1.73 4.77
C THR A 158 -6.49 -2.33 5.90
N LEU A 159 -7.49 -1.60 6.42
CA LEU A 159 -8.43 -2.10 7.42
C LEU A 159 -9.34 -3.19 6.85
N ALA A 160 -9.91 -2.97 5.66
CA ALA A 160 -10.77 -3.93 4.98
C ALA A 160 -10.01 -5.22 4.65
N ALA A 161 -8.82 -5.12 4.07
CA ALA A 161 -7.97 -6.28 3.78
C ALA A 161 -7.60 -7.05 5.05
N ARG A 162 -7.33 -6.33 6.16
CA ARG A 162 -7.06 -6.96 7.45
C ARG A 162 -8.29 -7.65 8.03
N ALA A 163 -9.47 -7.04 7.94
CA ALA A 163 -10.73 -7.61 8.40
C ALA A 163 -11.05 -8.90 7.62
N LEU A 164 -10.92 -8.87 6.29
CA LEU A 164 -11.07 -10.03 5.41
C LEU A 164 -10.07 -11.14 5.72
N ARG A 165 -8.81 -10.79 6.00
CA ARG A 165 -7.80 -11.78 6.39
C ARG A 165 -8.15 -12.43 7.74
N ARG A 166 -8.66 -11.66 8.69
CA ARG A 166 -9.06 -12.18 10.02
C ARG A 166 -10.31 -13.05 9.96
N SER A 167 -11.30 -12.71 9.14
CA SER A 167 -12.51 -13.54 8.99
C SER A 167 -12.23 -14.90 8.34
N ARG A 168 -11.17 -14.99 7.53
CA ARG A 168 -10.72 -16.23 6.88
C ARG A 168 -9.70 -17.03 7.70
N ALA A 169 -9.21 -16.48 8.82
CA ALA A 169 -8.26 -17.21 9.66
C ALA A 169 -9.01 -18.33 10.41
N PRO A 170 -8.48 -19.57 10.45
CA PRO A 170 -9.07 -20.64 11.25
C PRO A 170 -9.22 -20.18 12.70
N ARG A 171 -10.42 -20.33 13.28
CA ARG A 171 -10.61 -20.17 14.72
C ARG A 171 -9.81 -21.29 15.38
N THR A 172 -8.68 -20.96 15.98
CA THR A 172 -8.01 -21.91 16.88
C THR A 172 -8.98 -22.20 18.02
N PRO A 173 -9.43 -23.45 18.22
CA PRO A 173 -10.22 -23.79 19.39
C PRO A 173 -9.40 -23.39 20.61
N GLY A 174 -9.98 -22.56 21.47
CA GLY A 174 -9.32 -22.11 22.69
C GLY A 174 -8.86 -23.34 23.45
N LEU A 175 -7.61 -23.30 23.93
CA LEU A 175 -7.10 -24.29 24.88
C LEU A 175 -8.10 -24.36 26.03
N THR A 176 -8.92 -25.41 26.03
CA THR A 176 -9.75 -25.76 27.18
C THR A 176 -8.78 -26.06 28.30
N LEU A 177 -8.65 -25.10 29.23
CA LEU A 177 -8.03 -25.33 30.51
C LEU A 177 -8.82 -26.45 31.17
N VAL A 178 -8.26 -27.67 31.11
CA VAL A 178 -8.66 -28.77 31.98
C VAL A 178 -8.32 -28.29 33.39
N ARG A 179 -9.35 -27.93 34.15
CA ARG A 179 -9.24 -27.65 35.57
C ARG A 179 -9.08 -28.95 36.34
#